data_AF-A0A1F2SZ55-F1
#
_entry.id   AF-A0A1F2SZ55-F1
#
_cell.length_a   1.000
_cell.length_b   1.000
_cell.length_c   1.000
_cell.angle_alpha   90.00
_cell.angle_beta   90.00
_cell.angle_gamma   90.00
#
_symmetry.space_group_name_H-M   'P 1'
#
loop_
_entity.id
_entity.type
_entity.pdbx_description
1 polymer ?
#
loop_
_entity_poly.entity_id
_entity_poly.type
_entity_poly.pdbx_seq_one_letter_code
_entity_poly.pdbx_strand_id
1 'polypeptide(L)'
;MVVNSGDQRPEAGVWVVAQTSTLPTPFRRIVVTDDQGRFVVPDLPAGSYVLWVRGYGLKDSARVNAARGARVRLQVASAKDPREAAQIYPSGYWFSLLEPPSKEALLRKGFSGRDHWAAQIKESCGGHCHDVGGLGTRVVTGAAQWEVLFNRHRGMRGEAGGLGIELLTDRLADWTSRTWAGEVPPSPPRPVGV
;
A
#
# COMPACT_ATOMS: atom_id res chain seq x y z
N MET A 1 -21.77 10.51 6.87
CA MET A 1 -21.73 9.14 6.30
C MET A 1 -21.01 9.18 4.96
N VAL A 2 -20.45 8.05 4.55
CA VAL A 2 -19.84 7.84 3.23
C VAL A 2 -20.76 6.98 2.39
N VAL A 3 -20.96 7.37 1.13
CA VAL A 3 -21.69 6.58 0.15
C VAL A 3 -20.89 6.41 -1.13
N ASN A 4 -21.13 5.32 -1.85
CA ASN A 4 -20.59 5.14 -3.19
C ASN A 4 -21.35 6.07 -4.17
N SER A 5 -20.63 6.79 -5.03
CA SER A 5 -21.25 7.73 -5.97
C SER A 5 -22.04 7.03 -7.08
N GLY A 6 -21.69 5.78 -7.41
CA GLY A 6 -22.32 5.02 -8.50
C GLY A 6 -23.69 4.46 -8.14
N ASP A 7 -23.82 3.80 -7.00
CA ASP A 7 -25.07 3.14 -6.57
C ASP A 7 -25.75 3.80 -5.36
N GLN A 8 -25.14 4.86 -4.80
CA GLN A 8 -25.59 5.60 -3.62
C GLN A 8 -25.72 4.74 -2.34
N ARG A 9 -25.15 3.53 -2.31
CA ARG A 9 -25.16 2.67 -1.13
C ARG A 9 -24.10 3.11 -0.11
N PRO A 10 -24.30 2.81 1.18
CA PRO A 10 -23.30 3.08 2.20
C PRO A 10 -21.97 2.37 1.92
N GLU A 11 -20.86 3.06 2.11
CA GLU A 11 -19.52 2.50 1.87
C GLU A 11 -18.86 2.11 3.20
N ALA A 12 -18.79 0.79 3.45
CA ALA A 12 -18.24 0.21 4.67
C ALA A 12 -16.73 -0.06 4.57
N GLY A 13 -16.04 -0.03 5.71
CA GLY A 13 -14.62 -0.41 5.81
C GLY A 13 -13.69 0.53 5.04
N VAL A 14 -14.01 1.81 4.95
CA VAL A 14 -13.18 2.81 4.27
C VAL A 14 -12.65 3.86 5.24
N TRP A 15 -11.45 4.36 4.95
CA TRP A 15 -10.79 5.37 5.77
C TRP A 15 -11.33 6.76 5.44
N VAL A 16 -11.86 7.43 6.45
CA VAL A 16 -12.12 8.88 6.41
C VAL A 16 -10.93 9.59 7.03
N VAL A 17 -10.25 10.39 6.21
CA VAL A 17 -9.07 11.15 6.59
C VAL A 17 -9.46 12.61 6.80
N ALA A 18 -9.35 13.08 8.03
CA ALA A 18 -9.46 14.50 8.37
C ALA A 18 -8.06 15.08 8.54
N GLN A 19 -7.73 16.13 7.80
CA GLN A 19 -6.42 16.77 7.87
C GLN A 19 -6.55 18.29 7.99
N THR A 20 -5.60 18.91 8.70
CA THR A 20 -5.51 20.38 8.81
C THR A 20 -4.05 20.83 8.81
N SER A 21 -3.83 22.01 8.23
CA SER A 21 -2.56 22.73 8.26
C SER A 21 -2.68 24.09 8.97
N THR A 22 -3.82 24.36 9.62
CA THR A 22 -4.04 25.64 10.34
C THR A 22 -3.51 25.62 11.77
N LEU A 23 -3.04 24.47 12.24
CA LEU A 23 -2.40 24.31 13.54
C LEU A 23 -0.88 24.55 13.40
N PRO A 24 -0.16 24.80 14.50
CA PRO A 24 1.30 24.97 14.47
C PRO A 24 2.05 23.77 13.85
N THR A 25 1.46 22.58 13.91
CA THR A 25 1.95 21.37 13.25
C THR A 25 0.86 20.76 12.37
N PRO A 26 1.21 20.17 11.20
CA PRO A 26 0.23 19.45 10.39
C PRO A 26 -0.42 18.33 11.18
N PHE A 27 -1.75 18.28 11.17
CA PHE A 27 -2.51 17.28 11.90
C PHE A 27 -3.33 16.43 10.94
N ARG A 28 -3.34 15.11 11.18
CA ARG A 28 -4.17 14.15 10.47
C ARG A 28 -4.79 13.19 11.48
N ARG A 29 -6.09 12.92 11.33
CA ARG A 29 -6.79 11.86 12.05
C ARG A 29 -7.57 11.02 11.05
N ILE A 30 -7.49 9.71 11.23
CA ILE A 30 -8.07 8.73 10.32
C ILE A 30 -8.98 7.82 11.12
N VAL A 31 -10.19 7.60 10.61
CA VAL A 31 -11.17 6.67 11.19
C VAL A 31 -11.72 5.77 10.08
N VAL A 32 -12.34 4.65 10.46
CA VAL A 32 -12.96 3.70 9.51
C VAL A 32 -14.48 3.82 9.59
N THR A 33 -15.16 3.68 8.46
CA THR A 33 -16.64 3.60 8.44
C THR A 33 -17.17 2.26 8.92
N ASP A 34 -18.33 2.29 9.58
CA ASP A 34 -19.09 1.08 9.90
C ASP A 34 -19.84 0.51 8.68
N ASP A 35 -20.59 -0.58 8.87
CA ASP A 35 -21.37 -1.27 7.84
C ASP A 35 -22.45 -0.38 7.19
N GLN A 36 -22.84 0.71 7.86
CA GLN A 36 -23.79 1.70 7.35
C GLN A 36 -23.08 2.95 6.81
N GLY A 37 -21.78 2.89 6.55
CA GLY A 37 -20.98 4.00 6.04
C GLY A 37 -20.88 5.17 7.04
N ARG A 38 -21.24 4.98 8.30
CA ARG A 38 -21.20 6.04 9.32
C ARG A 38 -19.80 6.12 9.90
N PHE A 39 -19.42 7.32 10.32
CA PHE A 39 -18.13 7.59 10.93
C PHE A 39 -18.26 8.77 11.89
N VAL A 40 -17.37 8.81 12.88
CA VAL A 40 -17.14 9.96 13.75
C VAL A 40 -15.64 10.17 13.83
N VAL A 41 -15.19 11.41 13.68
CA VAL A 41 -13.78 11.78 13.89
C VAL A 41 -13.69 12.47 15.25
N PRO A 42 -13.28 11.76 16.33
CA PRO A 42 -13.22 12.32 17.67
C PRO A 42 -12.00 13.24 17.86
N ASP A 43 -12.01 13.99 18.96
CA ASP A 43 -10.92 14.85 19.48
C ASP A 43 -10.17 15.67 18.42
N LEU A 44 -10.92 16.30 17.52
CA LEU A 44 -10.38 17.28 16.61
C LEU A 44 -10.07 18.59 17.37
N PRO A 45 -8.81 19.07 17.35
CA PRO A 45 -8.49 20.42 17.80
C PRO A 45 -9.33 21.50 17.11
N ALA A 46 -9.42 22.70 17.69
CA ALA A 46 -10.10 23.81 17.04
C ALA A 46 -9.36 24.20 15.75
N GLY A 47 -10.09 24.26 14.62
CA GLY A 47 -9.52 24.57 13.31
C GLY A 47 -10.46 24.22 12.16
N SER A 48 -10.04 24.54 10.95
CA SER A 48 -10.67 24.07 9.71
C SER A 48 -10.00 22.78 9.24
N TYR A 49 -10.78 21.88 8.66
CA TYR A 49 -10.33 20.57 8.22
C TYR A 49 -10.71 20.33 6.78
N VAL A 50 -9.89 19.54 6.11
CA VAL A 50 -10.19 18.93 4.82
C VAL A 50 -10.43 17.44 5.05
N LEU A 51 -11.62 16.97 4.70
CA LEU A 51 -12.00 15.56 4.78
C LEU A 51 -11.95 14.92 3.39
N TRP A 52 -11.55 13.67 3.33
CA TRP A 52 -11.60 12.84 2.13
C TRP A 52 -11.60 11.36 2.50
N VAL A 53 -11.96 10.51 1.55
CA VAL A 53 -12.15 9.07 1.73
C VAL A 53 -11.13 8.33 0.87
N ARG A 54 -10.56 7.28 1.46
CA ARG A 54 -9.74 6.28 0.78
C ARG A 54 -10.24 4.89 1.17
N GLY A 55 -10.20 3.93 0.25
CA GLY A 55 -10.54 2.55 0.55
C GLY A 55 -10.12 1.62 -0.58
N TYR A 56 -9.70 0.40 -0.26
CA TYR A 56 -9.28 -0.56 -1.28
C TYR A 56 -10.43 -0.88 -2.25
N GLY A 57 -10.10 -0.93 -3.55
CA GLY A 57 -11.09 -1.05 -4.63
C GLY A 57 -11.72 0.28 -5.06
N LEU A 58 -11.39 1.38 -4.41
CA LEU A 58 -11.95 2.71 -4.68
C LEU A 58 -10.91 3.67 -5.24
N LYS A 59 -11.40 4.70 -5.91
CA LYS A 59 -10.64 5.91 -6.21
C LYS A 59 -10.79 6.88 -5.04
N ASP A 60 -9.70 7.53 -4.63
CA ASP A 60 -9.74 8.56 -3.59
C ASP A 60 -10.83 9.61 -3.89
N SER A 61 -11.59 9.99 -2.86
CA SER A 61 -12.68 10.95 -3.03
C SER A 61 -12.18 12.38 -3.29
N ALA A 62 -13.10 13.22 -3.74
CA ALA A 62 -12.92 14.67 -3.64
C ALA A 62 -12.70 15.11 -2.19
N ARG A 63 -11.99 16.22 -2.03
CA ARG A 63 -11.72 16.87 -0.74
C ARG A 63 -12.89 17.77 -0.36
N VAL A 64 -13.33 17.70 0.89
CA VAL A 64 -14.46 18.46 1.43
C VAL A 64 -14.00 19.27 2.64
N ASN A 65 -14.20 20.58 2.61
CA ASN A 65 -13.93 21.43 3.77
C ASN A 65 -14.99 21.20 4.85
N ALA A 66 -14.56 21.07 6.10
CA ALA A 66 -15.46 20.98 7.25
C ALA A 66 -14.82 21.60 8.50
N ALA A 67 -15.65 21.84 9.50
CA ALA A 67 -15.22 22.25 10.83
C ALA A 67 -15.65 21.21 11.87
N ARG A 68 -15.07 21.30 13.07
CA ARG A 68 -15.48 20.46 14.20
C ARG A 68 -16.98 20.56 14.46
N GLY A 69 -17.64 19.43 14.68
CA GLY A 69 -19.09 19.36 14.93
C GLY A 69 -19.96 19.35 13.67
N ALA A 70 -19.38 19.54 12.47
CA ALA A 70 -20.12 19.48 11.22
C ALA A 70 -20.64 18.05 10.94
N ARG A 71 -21.86 17.96 10.42
CA ARG A 71 -22.39 16.73 9.81
C ARG A 71 -22.03 16.73 8.34
N VAL A 72 -21.23 15.75 7.90
CA VAL A 72 -20.72 15.68 6.54
C VAL A 72 -21.21 14.41 5.84
N ARG A 73 -21.65 14.57 4.59
CA ARG A 73 -21.86 13.47 3.65
C ARG A 73 -20.70 13.47 2.66
N LEU A 74 -19.95 12.37 2.62
CA LEU A 74 -18.85 12.17 1.69
C LEU A 74 -19.27 11.18 0.61
N GLN A 75 -18.79 11.38 -0.61
CA GLN A 75 -19.01 10.47 -1.72
C GLN A 75 -17.67 9.97 -2.23
N VAL A 76 -17.59 8.68 -2.54
CA VAL A 76 -16.40 8.04 -3.08
C VAL A 76 -16.81 7.17 -4.26
N ALA A 77 -15.94 7.03 -5.25
CA ALA A 77 -16.23 6.23 -6.44
C ALA A 77 -15.47 4.92 -6.39
N SER A 78 -16.08 3.84 -6.89
CA SER A 78 -15.35 2.63 -7.26
C SER A 78 -14.25 2.96 -8.27
N ALA A 79 -13.12 2.29 -8.16
CA ALA A 79 -12.07 2.41 -9.16
C ALA A 79 -12.59 1.89 -10.52
N LYS A 80 -12.16 2.52 -11.62
CA LYS A 80 -12.60 2.18 -12.96
C LYS A 80 -12.13 0.80 -13.43
N ASP A 81 -10.97 0.37 -12.91
CA ASP A 81 -10.33 -0.89 -13.24
C ASP A 81 -9.42 -1.35 -12.07
N PRO A 82 -8.98 -2.62 -12.07
CA PRO A 82 -8.06 -3.12 -11.03
C PRO A 82 -6.74 -2.36 -10.93
N ARG A 83 -6.27 -1.73 -12.01
CA ARG A 83 -5.01 -0.97 -12.03
C ARG A 83 -5.14 0.36 -11.30
N GLU A 84 -6.27 1.05 -11.45
CA GLU A 84 -6.60 2.25 -10.67
C GLU A 84 -6.80 1.89 -9.18
N ALA A 85 -7.51 0.79 -8.89
CA ALA A 85 -7.70 0.31 -7.53
C ALA A 85 -6.38 0.03 -6.81
N ALA A 86 -5.42 -0.59 -7.51
CA ALA A 86 -4.15 -1.00 -6.94
C ALA A 86 -3.18 0.16 -6.66
N GLN A 87 -3.45 1.38 -7.16
CA GLN A 87 -2.56 2.54 -6.94
C GLN A 87 -2.38 2.91 -5.46
N ILE A 88 -3.38 2.60 -4.63
CA ILE A 88 -3.39 2.92 -3.20
C ILE A 88 -3.04 1.70 -2.32
N TYR A 89 -2.75 0.54 -2.91
CA TYR A 89 -2.38 -0.64 -2.13
C TYR A 89 -1.01 -0.42 -1.48
N PRO A 90 -0.82 -0.87 -0.22
CA PRO A 90 0.47 -0.75 0.45
C PRO A 90 1.57 -1.42 -0.38
N SER A 91 2.76 -0.84 -0.43
CA SER A 91 3.90 -1.39 -1.17
C SER A 91 4.19 -2.84 -0.79
N GLY A 92 4.23 -3.12 0.51
CA GLY A 92 4.42 -4.47 1.04
C GLY A 92 3.39 -5.50 0.55
N TYR A 93 2.17 -5.07 0.23
CA TYR A 93 1.12 -5.98 -0.25
C TYR A 93 1.39 -6.48 -1.69
N TRP A 94 2.17 -5.75 -2.48
CA TRP A 94 2.56 -6.16 -3.83
C TRP A 94 3.46 -7.41 -3.84
N PHE A 95 4.12 -7.74 -2.72
CA PHE A 95 4.85 -9.00 -2.56
C PHE A 95 3.94 -10.24 -2.62
N SER A 96 2.62 -10.09 -2.56
CA SER A 96 1.68 -11.19 -2.85
C SER A 96 1.81 -11.76 -4.27
N LEU A 97 2.41 -11.01 -5.20
CA LEU A 97 2.72 -11.45 -6.56
C LEU A 97 4.16 -11.96 -6.73
N LEU A 98 5.01 -11.79 -5.71
CA LEU A 98 6.42 -12.20 -5.80
C LEU A 98 6.50 -13.72 -5.72
N GLU A 99 7.03 -14.32 -6.77
CA GLU A 99 7.28 -15.75 -6.80
C GLU A 99 8.66 -16.07 -6.20
N PRO A 100 8.74 -16.92 -5.16
CA PRO A 100 10.01 -17.27 -4.57
C PRO A 100 10.82 -18.17 -5.51
N PRO A 101 12.17 -18.17 -5.41
CA PRO A 101 13.01 -19.09 -6.16
C PRO A 101 12.66 -20.57 -5.90
N SER A 102 13.23 -21.47 -6.71
CA SER A 102 13.09 -22.91 -6.46
C SER A 102 13.68 -23.29 -5.10
N LYS A 103 13.10 -24.32 -4.48
CA LYS A 103 13.56 -24.81 -3.17
C LYS A 103 15.04 -25.22 -3.23
N GLU A 104 15.45 -25.85 -4.33
CA GLU A 104 16.81 -26.32 -4.56
C GLU A 104 17.81 -25.17 -4.67
N ALA A 105 17.42 -24.05 -5.29
CA ALA A 105 18.26 -22.85 -5.37
C ALA A 105 18.40 -22.18 -3.99
N LEU A 106 17.31 -22.13 -3.22
CA LEU A 106 17.29 -21.58 -1.87
C LEU A 106 18.16 -22.38 -0.89
N LEU A 107 18.05 -23.72 -0.92
CA LEU A 107 18.90 -24.61 -0.11
C LEU A 107 20.39 -24.39 -0.41
N ARG A 108 20.77 -24.21 -1.68
CA ARG A 108 22.16 -23.90 -2.09
C ARG A 108 22.67 -22.56 -1.56
N LYS A 109 21.78 -21.63 -1.22
CA LYS A 109 22.12 -20.33 -0.61
C LYS A 109 21.92 -20.32 0.91
N GLY A 110 21.69 -21.47 1.54
CA GLY A 110 21.59 -21.60 3.01
C GLY A 110 20.21 -21.33 3.60
N PHE A 111 19.18 -21.14 2.77
CA PHE A 111 17.79 -21.05 3.25
C PHE A 111 17.21 -22.44 3.48
N SER A 112 16.37 -22.60 4.49
CA SER A 112 15.71 -23.88 4.82
C SER A 112 14.50 -24.19 3.91
N GLY A 113 14.05 -23.22 3.12
CA GLY A 113 12.94 -23.35 2.18
C GLY A 113 12.39 -22.00 1.74
N ARG A 114 11.30 -22.05 0.96
CA ARG A 114 10.61 -20.86 0.42
C ARG A 114 10.08 -19.95 1.52
N ASP A 115 9.51 -20.51 2.58
CA ASP A 115 8.93 -19.73 3.69
C ASP A 115 9.99 -18.94 4.45
N HIS A 116 11.17 -19.55 4.69
CA HIS A 116 12.28 -18.84 5.32
C HIS A 116 12.74 -17.66 4.46
N TRP A 117 12.94 -17.85 3.16
CA TRP A 117 13.33 -16.75 2.27
C TRP A 117 12.25 -15.67 2.17
N ALA A 118 10.98 -16.06 2.05
CA ALA A 118 9.87 -15.12 1.98
C ALA A 118 9.70 -14.31 3.27
N ALA A 119 9.93 -14.92 4.43
CA ALA A 119 9.97 -14.21 5.71
C ALA A 119 11.09 -13.16 5.72
N GLN A 120 12.30 -13.54 5.31
CA GLN A 120 13.45 -12.61 5.26
C GLN A 120 13.19 -11.43 4.31
N ILE A 121 12.55 -11.66 3.14
CA ILE A 121 12.16 -10.56 2.26
C ILE A 121 11.13 -9.63 2.92
N LYS A 122 10.13 -10.18 3.61
CA LYS A 122 9.11 -9.37 4.27
C LYS A 122 9.72 -8.50 5.38
N GLU A 123 10.65 -9.05 6.16
CA GLU A 123 11.35 -8.30 7.21
C GLU A 123 12.32 -7.25 6.63
N SER A 124 13.18 -7.63 5.67
CA SER A 124 14.21 -6.73 5.13
C SER A 124 13.67 -5.73 4.10
N CYS A 125 12.63 -6.07 3.34
CA CYS A 125 12.17 -5.30 2.17
C CYS A 125 10.65 -5.03 2.12
N GLY A 126 9.83 -5.64 3.00
CA GLY A 126 8.37 -5.73 2.89
C GLY A 126 7.54 -4.46 3.12
N GLY A 127 8.06 -3.26 2.84
CA GLY A 127 7.32 -2.01 2.99
C GLY A 127 7.39 -1.38 4.39
N HIS A 128 7.92 -2.08 5.40
CA HIS A 128 8.04 -1.52 6.76
C HIS A 128 9.20 -0.51 6.86
N CYS A 129 10.37 -0.85 6.30
CA CYS A 129 11.55 0.02 6.28
C CYS A 129 11.92 0.50 4.86
N HIS A 130 11.56 -0.26 3.83
CA HIS A 130 11.91 0.01 2.44
C HIS A 130 10.67 -0.09 1.56
N ASP A 131 10.40 0.91 0.72
CA ASP A 131 9.18 1.01 -0.11
C ASP A 131 9.25 0.18 -1.40
N VAL A 132 9.73 -1.07 -1.29
CA VAL A 132 9.76 -2.03 -2.40
C VAL A 132 8.31 -2.48 -2.68
N GLY A 133 7.84 -2.28 -3.91
CA GLY A 133 6.43 -2.40 -4.29
C GLY A 133 5.71 -1.05 -4.41
N GLY A 134 6.33 0.04 -3.95
CA GLY A 134 5.90 1.40 -4.24
C GLY A 134 5.99 1.74 -5.72
N LEU A 135 5.36 2.84 -6.15
CA LEU A 135 5.39 3.26 -7.56
C LEU A 135 6.81 3.43 -8.09
N GLY A 136 7.72 3.99 -7.30
CA GLY A 136 9.10 4.24 -7.72
C GLY A 136 9.94 2.98 -7.92
N THR A 137 9.54 1.84 -7.35
CA THR A 137 10.27 0.56 -7.47
C THR A 137 9.62 -0.39 -8.47
N ARG A 138 8.30 -0.30 -8.70
CA ARG A 138 7.59 -1.10 -9.71
C ARG A 138 7.98 -0.80 -11.16
N VAL A 139 8.67 0.31 -11.41
CA VAL A 139 9.18 0.69 -12.74
C VAL A 139 10.56 0.09 -13.07
N VAL A 140 11.20 -0.57 -12.10
CA VAL A 140 12.55 -1.13 -12.24
C VAL A 140 12.42 -2.57 -12.71
N THR A 141 12.54 -2.84 -14.01
CA THR A 141 12.16 -4.13 -14.62
C THR A 141 13.34 -5.07 -14.92
N GLY A 142 14.58 -4.61 -14.79
CA GLY A 142 15.77 -5.41 -15.07
C GLY A 142 16.56 -5.84 -13.83
N ALA A 143 17.10 -7.06 -13.82
CA ALA A 143 17.93 -7.55 -12.71
C ALA A 143 19.19 -6.68 -12.50
N ALA A 144 19.83 -6.25 -13.59
CA ALA A 144 20.95 -5.32 -13.53
C ALA A 144 20.57 -3.93 -12.98
N GLN A 145 19.35 -3.46 -13.27
CA GLN A 145 18.86 -2.20 -12.71
C GLN A 145 18.66 -2.32 -11.19
N TRP A 146 18.07 -3.42 -10.74
CA TRP A 146 17.96 -3.75 -9.32
C TRP A 146 19.31 -3.84 -8.62
N GLU A 147 20.27 -4.50 -9.24
CA GLU A 147 21.64 -4.59 -8.71
C GLU A 147 22.29 -3.21 -8.58
N VAL A 148 22.15 -2.34 -9.59
CA VAL A 148 22.61 -0.94 -9.52
C VAL A 148 22.00 -0.23 -8.32
N LEU A 149 20.70 -0.40 -8.05
CA LEU A 149 20.04 0.23 -6.90
C LEU A 149 20.59 -0.29 -5.58
N PHE A 150 20.75 -1.60 -5.40
CA PHE A 150 21.30 -2.17 -4.17
C PHE A 150 22.75 -1.76 -3.93
N ASN A 151 23.54 -1.59 -4.98
CA ASN A 151 24.93 -1.16 -4.89
C ASN A 151 25.12 0.32 -4.48
N ARG A 152 24.05 1.14 -4.48
CA ARG A 152 24.14 2.56 -4.07
C ARG A 152 24.37 2.75 -2.57
N HIS A 153 24.05 1.75 -1.74
CA HIS A 153 24.20 1.84 -0.30
C HIS A 153 24.74 0.51 0.26
N ARG A 154 25.83 0.57 1.04
CA ARG A 154 26.49 -0.62 1.59
C ARG A 154 25.54 -1.51 2.41
N GLY A 155 24.65 -0.91 3.20
CA GLY A 155 23.64 -1.65 3.96
C GLY A 155 22.66 -2.39 3.05
N MET A 156 22.18 -1.74 1.99
CA MET A 156 21.28 -2.37 1.01
C MET A 156 21.97 -3.49 0.26
N ARG A 157 23.24 -3.31 -0.08
CA ARG A 157 24.03 -4.37 -0.70
C ARG A 157 24.23 -5.57 0.23
N GLY A 158 24.43 -5.32 1.54
CA GLY A 158 24.56 -6.36 2.57
C GLY A 158 23.28 -7.17 2.72
N GLU A 159 22.14 -6.50 2.91
CA GLU A 159 20.80 -7.12 3.01
C GLU A 159 20.48 -7.95 1.75
N ALA A 160 20.64 -7.37 0.56
CA ALA A 160 20.45 -8.08 -0.70
C ALA A 160 21.40 -9.28 -0.85
N GLY A 161 22.63 -9.16 -0.33
CA GLY A 161 23.60 -10.25 -0.29
C GLY A 161 23.13 -11.41 0.59
N GLY A 162 22.61 -11.12 1.79
CA GLY A 162 22.03 -12.10 2.71
C GLY A 162 20.83 -12.85 2.11
N LEU A 163 20.05 -12.18 1.27
CA LEU A 163 18.93 -12.74 0.51
C LEU A 163 19.33 -13.55 -0.74
N GLY A 164 20.63 -13.61 -1.05
CA GLY A 164 21.16 -14.17 -2.28
C GLY A 164 20.90 -13.24 -3.47
N ILE A 165 21.72 -12.20 -3.62
CA ILE A 165 21.45 -11.07 -4.54
C ILE A 165 21.06 -11.49 -5.96
N GLU A 166 21.70 -12.51 -6.53
CA GLU A 166 21.39 -12.99 -7.88
C GLU A 166 19.96 -13.55 -7.97
N LEU A 167 19.52 -14.32 -6.97
CA LEU A 167 18.16 -14.83 -6.90
C LEU A 167 17.17 -13.70 -6.63
N LEU A 168 17.54 -12.76 -5.77
CA LEU A 168 16.70 -11.63 -5.43
C LEU A 168 16.46 -10.72 -6.63
N THR A 169 17.50 -10.28 -7.33
CA THR A 169 17.37 -9.36 -8.47
C THR A 169 16.65 -10.00 -9.64
N ASP A 170 16.85 -11.30 -9.87
CA ASP A 170 16.11 -12.07 -10.87
C ASP A 170 14.60 -12.12 -10.55
N ARG A 171 14.23 -12.48 -9.31
CA ARG A 171 12.81 -12.53 -8.90
C ARG A 171 12.16 -11.16 -8.85
N LEU A 172 12.89 -10.12 -8.43
CA LEU A 172 12.37 -8.75 -8.45
C LEU A 172 12.18 -8.23 -9.87
N ALA A 173 13.09 -8.55 -10.79
CA ALA A 173 12.98 -8.16 -12.19
C ALA A 173 11.79 -8.83 -12.88
N ASP A 174 11.58 -10.13 -12.65
CA ASP A 174 10.39 -10.86 -13.13
C ASP A 174 9.10 -10.21 -12.61
N TRP A 175 9.01 -10.07 -11.28
CA TRP A 175 7.84 -9.51 -10.62
C TRP A 175 7.51 -8.10 -11.11
N THR A 176 8.48 -7.20 -11.12
CA THR A 176 8.28 -5.82 -11.57
C THR A 176 7.96 -5.74 -13.06
N SER A 177 8.56 -6.59 -13.90
CA SER A 177 8.21 -6.68 -15.32
C SER A 177 6.75 -7.06 -15.53
N ARG A 178 6.22 -8.03 -14.77
CA ARG A 178 4.81 -8.38 -14.82
C ARG A 178 3.91 -7.25 -14.32
N THR A 179 4.28 -6.58 -13.21
CA THR A 179 3.49 -5.43 -12.71
C THR A 179 3.49 -4.24 -13.69
N TRP A 180 4.60 -4.01 -14.38
CA TRP A 180 4.71 -3.01 -15.44
C TRP A 180 3.79 -3.36 -16.62
N ALA A 181 3.80 -4.63 -17.05
CA ALA A 181 2.90 -5.14 -18.08
C ALA A 181 1.41 -5.07 -17.68
N GLY A 182 1.12 -5.07 -16.38
CA GLY A 182 -0.21 -4.77 -15.86
C GLY A 182 -0.80 -5.75 -14.87
N GLU A 183 0.00 -6.69 -14.40
CA GLU A 183 -0.38 -7.51 -13.29
C GLU A 183 -0.58 -6.66 -12.03
N VAL A 184 -1.67 -6.92 -11.31
CA VAL A 184 -2.00 -6.26 -10.06
C VAL A 184 -2.36 -7.32 -9.03
N PRO A 185 -2.03 -7.11 -7.74
CA PRO A 185 -2.40 -8.04 -6.71
C PRO A 185 -3.93 -8.04 -6.52
N PRO A 186 -4.51 -9.14 -6.01
CA PRO A 186 -5.93 -9.19 -5.67
C PRO A 186 -6.27 -8.11 -4.63
N SER A 187 -7.49 -7.59 -4.60
CA SER A 187 -7.83 -6.51 -3.65
C SER A 187 -7.56 -6.94 -2.21
N PRO A 188 -6.78 -6.17 -1.42
CA PRO A 188 -6.60 -6.45 -0.01
C PRO A 188 -7.94 -6.39 0.72
N PRO A 189 -8.07 -7.13 1.84
CA PRO A 189 -9.25 -7.04 2.68
C PRO A 189 -9.38 -5.61 3.23
N ARG A 190 -10.62 -5.14 3.33
CA ARG A 190 -10.90 -3.88 4.02
C ARG A 190 -10.93 -4.09 5.53
N PRO A 191 -10.62 -3.05 6.32
CA PRO A 191 -10.85 -3.11 7.75
C PRO A 191 -12.32 -3.42 8.04
N VAL A 192 -12.54 -4.33 8.97
CA VAL A 192 -13.85 -4.59 9.58
C VAL A 192 -13.84 -3.94 10.97
N GLY A 193 -14.95 -3.34 11.36
CA GLY A 193 -15.11 -2.84 12.74
C GLY A 193 -14.96 -3.99 13.75
N VAL A 194 -14.57 -3.65 14.98
CA VAL A 194 -14.69 -4.53 16.14
C VAL A 194 -16.08 -4.35 16.75
#